data_AF-A0A2S6HJH5-F1
#
_entry.id   AF-A0A2S6HJH5-F1
#
_cell.length_a   1.000
_cell.length_b   1.000
_cell.length_c   1.000
_cell.angle_alpha   90.00
_cell.angle_beta   90.00
_cell.angle_gamma   90.00
#
_symmetry.space_group_name_H-M   'P 1'
#
loop_
_entity.id
_entity.type
_entity.pdbx_description
1 polymer ?
#
loop_
_entity_poly.entity_id
_entity_poly.type
_entity_poly.pdbx_seq_one_letter_code
_entity_poly.pdbx_strand_id
1 'polypeptide(L)'
;MEENELRKYWSAYTDAWKLMKNRQMVNPEHVAQMIKKHVNPVMRRLFCLVVWQEIKRIKSGGVPLQDKQYEECLTGAWKLFKKYSAPNDTEEYWNGLVDMIGAMSKEYGNCSFISNLLIHVTLEELERIWRTRKKI
;
A
#
# COMPACT_ATOMS: atom_id res chain seq x y z
N MET A 1 -8.51 12.06 10.37
CA MET A 1 -7.60 11.09 11.01
C MET A 1 -6.52 11.90 11.67
N GLU A 2 -6.20 11.62 12.92
CA GLU A 2 -5.19 12.38 13.66
C GLU A 2 -3.77 12.15 13.12
N GLU A 3 -2.89 13.13 13.28
CA GLU A 3 -1.50 13.10 12.79
C GLU A 3 -0.72 11.91 13.35
N ASN A 4 -0.95 11.54 14.62
CA ASN A 4 -0.30 10.38 15.23
C ASN A 4 -0.69 9.05 14.58
N GLU A 5 -1.93 8.91 14.10
CA GLU A 5 -2.36 7.73 13.36
C GLU A 5 -1.75 7.72 11.94
N LEU A 6 -1.72 8.88 11.27
CA LEU A 6 -1.06 9.03 9.97
C LEU A 6 0.43 8.64 10.03
N ARG A 7 1.14 8.97 11.11
CA ARG A 7 2.53 8.56 11.31
C ARG A 7 2.71 7.05 11.36
N LYS A 8 1.76 6.31 11.95
CA LYS A 8 1.81 4.83 11.98
C LYS A 8 1.71 4.27 10.57
N TYR A 9 0.77 4.77 9.77
CA TYR A 9 0.65 4.36 8.36
C TYR A 9 1.91 4.72 7.56
N TRP A 10 2.41 5.95 7.69
CA TRP A 10 3.63 6.37 7.01
C TRP A 10 4.83 5.47 7.31
N SER A 11 4.97 5.03 8.57
CA SER A 11 6.03 4.10 8.95
C SER A 11 5.93 2.75 8.22
N ALA A 12 4.72 2.26 7.95
CA ALA A 12 4.51 1.03 7.18
C ALA A 12 4.95 1.17 5.72
N TYR A 13 4.58 2.27 5.04
CA TYR A 13 5.04 2.56 3.67
C TYR A 13 6.57 2.70 3.60
N THR A 14 7.18 3.36 4.60
CA THR A 14 8.63 3.52 4.69
C THR A 14 9.34 2.17 4.89
N ASP A 15 8.80 1.30 5.74
CA ASP A 15 9.35 -0.04 5.95
C ASP A 15 9.20 -0.93 4.71
N ALA A 16 8.04 -0.86 4.03
CA ALA A 16 7.84 -1.57 2.77
C ALA A 16 8.84 -1.12 1.70
N TRP A 17 9.10 0.19 1.60
CA TRP A 17 10.13 0.72 0.71
C TRP A 17 11.51 0.17 1.03
N LYS A 18 11.91 0.17 2.31
CA LYS A 18 13.20 -0.39 2.74
C LYS A 18 13.35 -1.86 2.35
N LEU A 19 12.29 -2.66 2.46
CA LEU A 19 12.31 -4.05 2.02
C LEU A 19 12.43 -4.16 0.49
N MET A 20 11.70 -3.37 -0.29
CA MET A 20 11.78 -3.40 -1.76
C MET A 20 13.15 -2.95 -2.29
N LYS A 21 13.75 -1.94 -1.64
CA LYS A 21 15.12 -1.48 -1.94
C LYS A 21 16.16 -2.58 -1.69
N ASN A 22 15.96 -3.40 -0.67
CA ASN A 22 16.87 -4.49 -0.30
C ASN A 22 16.33 -5.88 -0.70
N ARG A 23 15.44 -5.94 -1.69
CA ARG A 23 14.64 -7.14 -2.05
C ARG A 23 15.42 -8.44 -2.23
N GLN A 24 16.68 -8.34 -2.66
CA GLN A 24 17.55 -9.51 -2.86
C GLN A 24 17.88 -10.24 -1.55
N MET A 25 17.95 -9.52 -0.43
CA MET A 25 18.23 -10.07 0.90
C MET A 25 16.95 -10.41 1.68
N VAL A 26 15.78 -10.09 1.15
CA VAL A 26 14.51 -10.31 1.85
C VAL A 26 14.12 -11.79 1.82
N ASN A 27 13.84 -12.30 3.01
CA ASN A 27 13.40 -13.66 3.27
C ASN A 27 12.05 -13.62 4.02
N PRO A 28 11.37 -14.77 4.21
CA PRO A 28 10.07 -14.81 4.88
C PRO A 28 10.10 -14.23 6.30
N GLU A 29 11.21 -14.37 7.03
CA GLU A 29 11.34 -13.89 8.42
C GLU A 29 11.33 -12.36 8.48
N HIS A 30 12.01 -11.67 7.55
CA HIS A 30 11.96 -10.21 7.45
C HIS A 30 10.52 -9.70 7.24
N VAL A 31 9.73 -10.41 6.43
CA VAL A 31 8.31 -10.09 6.20
C VAL A 31 7.48 -10.35 7.46
N ALA A 32 7.70 -11.49 8.12
CA ALA A 32 7.01 -11.84 9.37
C ALA A 32 7.27 -10.81 10.48
N GLN A 33 8.50 -10.30 10.58
CA GLN A 33 8.85 -9.24 11.53
C GLN A 33 8.09 -7.94 11.25
N MET A 34 7.93 -7.54 9.98
CA MET A 34 7.14 -6.35 9.65
C MET A 34 5.65 -6.54 9.96
N ILE A 35 5.10 -7.72 9.71
CA ILE A 35 3.70 -8.05 10.07
C ILE A 35 3.48 -7.96 11.60
N LYS A 36 4.45 -8.42 12.39
CA LYS A 36 4.40 -8.31 13.86
C LYS A 36 4.52 -6.85 14.33
N LYS A 37 5.39 -6.06 13.69
CA LYS A 37 5.58 -4.63 13.98
C LYS A 37 4.32 -3.82 13.72
N HIS A 38 3.62 -4.10 12.63
CA HIS A 38 2.46 -3.32 12.17
C HIS A 38 1.15 -4.02 12.56
N VAL A 39 0.57 -3.62 13.70
CA VAL A 39 -0.63 -4.24 14.27
C VAL A 39 -1.89 -4.02 13.41
N ASN A 40 -1.91 -2.97 12.58
CA ASN A 40 -3.03 -2.69 11.68
C ASN A 40 -3.21 -3.82 10.64
N PRO A 41 -4.38 -4.48 10.59
CA PRO A 41 -4.62 -5.63 9.71
C PRO A 41 -4.39 -5.36 8.22
N VAL A 42 -4.70 -4.17 7.71
CA VAL A 42 -4.49 -3.86 6.29
C VAL A 42 -3.03 -3.48 6.02
N MET A 43 -2.33 -2.90 6.98
CA MET A 43 -0.89 -2.68 6.83
C MET A 43 -0.10 -3.99 6.82
N ARG A 44 -0.61 -5.09 7.40
CA ARG A 44 -0.04 -6.44 7.17
C ARG A 44 -0.10 -6.86 5.70
N ARG A 45 -1.14 -6.42 4.97
CA ARG A 45 -1.29 -6.72 3.53
C ARG A 45 -0.25 -6.02 2.69
N LEU A 46 0.25 -4.86 3.11
CA LEU A 46 1.38 -4.21 2.46
C LEU A 46 2.60 -5.15 2.41
N PHE A 47 2.89 -5.84 3.50
CA PHE A 47 4.02 -6.78 3.54
C PHE A 47 3.73 -8.10 2.83
N CYS A 48 2.50 -8.63 2.95
CA CYS A 48 2.15 -9.92 2.35
C CYS A 48 1.85 -9.84 0.85
N LEU A 49 0.97 -8.93 0.44
CA LEU A 49 0.40 -8.84 -0.91
C LEU A 49 1.20 -7.92 -1.82
N VAL A 50 1.93 -6.94 -1.28
CA VAL A 50 2.73 -6.04 -2.10
C VAL A 50 4.19 -6.49 -2.08
N VAL A 51 4.84 -6.42 -0.92
CA VAL A 51 6.29 -6.70 -0.82
C VAL A 51 6.60 -8.17 -1.12
N TRP A 52 5.97 -9.10 -0.41
CA TRP A 52 6.33 -10.51 -0.50
C TRP A 52 5.91 -11.16 -1.82
N GLN A 53 4.72 -10.82 -2.34
CA GLN A 53 4.29 -11.30 -3.65
C GLN A 53 5.21 -10.78 -4.77
N GLU A 54 5.65 -9.52 -4.70
CA GLU A 54 6.56 -8.99 -5.70
C GLU A 54 7.93 -9.67 -5.65
N ILE A 55 8.47 -9.90 -4.45
CA ILE A 55 9.71 -10.67 -4.30
C ILE A 55 9.56 -12.09 -4.86
N LYS A 56 8.43 -12.75 -4.60
CA LYS A 56 8.14 -14.07 -5.18
C LYS A 56 8.08 -14.02 -6.70
N ARG A 57 7.36 -13.04 -7.27
CA ARG A 57 7.26 -12.84 -8.72
C ARG A 57 8.64 -12.66 -9.35
N ILE A 58 9.49 -11.82 -8.76
CA ILE A 58 10.86 -11.58 -9.23
C ILE A 58 11.70 -12.87 -9.16
N LYS A 59 11.63 -13.61 -8.03
CA LYS A 59 12.35 -14.88 -7.87
C LYS A 59 11.90 -15.96 -8.86
N SER A 60 10.66 -15.90 -9.33
CA SER A 60 10.13 -16.76 -10.39
C SER A 60 10.45 -16.28 -11.81
N GLY A 61 11.36 -15.31 -11.98
CA GLY A 61 11.81 -14.81 -13.29
C GLY A 61 11.04 -13.57 -13.80
N GLY A 62 10.16 -12.98 -12.98
CA GLY A 62 9.49 -11.74 -13.34
C GLY A 62 10.45 -10.55 -13.41
N VAL A 63 10.33 -9.72 -14.45
CA VAL A 63 11.13 -8.50 -14.59
C VAL A 63 10.72 -7.50 -13.50
N PRO A 64 11.64 -7.06 -12.61
CA PRO A 64 11.33 -6.09 -11.58
C PRO A 64 11.14 -4.69 -12.17
N LEU A 65 10.37 -3.84 -11.49
CA LEU A 65 10.42 -2.40 -11.71
C LEU A 65 11.81 -1.85 -11.32
N GLN A 66 12.12 -0.65 -11.81
CA GLN A 66 13.29 0.10 -11.34
C GLN A 66 13.08 0.54 -9.89
N ASP A 67 14.18 0.68 -9.13
CA ASP A 67 14.13 1.10 -7.72
C ASP A 67 13.36 2.41 -7.54
N LYS A 68 13.59 3.39 -8.43
CA LYS A 68 12.88 4.66 -8.43
C LYS A 68 11.36 4.48 -8.61
N GLN A 69 10.94 3.56 -9.47
CA GLN A 69 9.52 3.31 -9.71
C GLN A 69 8.83 2.69 -8.48
N TYR A 70 9.51 1.78 -7.76
CA TYR A 70 8.97 1.27 -6.49
C TYR A 70 8.81 2.38 -5.44
N GLU A 71 9.81 3.26 -5.32
CA GLU A 71 9.76 4.42 -4.42
C GLU A 71 8.59 5.35 -4.77
N GLU A 72 8.45 5.67 -6.05
CA GLU A 72 7.37 6.52 -6.57
C GLU A 72 6.00 5.88 -6.34
N CYS A 73 5.84 4.58 -6.61
CA CYS A 73 4.60 3.85 -6.34
C CYS A 73 4.20 3.91 -4.86
N LEU A 74 5.13 3.60 -3.95
CA LEU A 74 4.88 3.59 -2.51
C LEU A 74 4.60 5.00 -1.97
N THR A 75 5.35 5.99 -2.45
CA THR A 75 5.15 7.39 -2.08
C THR A 75 3.82 7.93 -2.62
N GLY A 76 3.47 7.59 -3.86
CA GLY A 76 2.21 7.94 -4.50
C GLY A 76 1.01 7.35 -3.77
N ALA A 77 1.05 6.05 -3.48
CA ALA A 77 0.02 5.37 -2.69
C ALA A 77 -0.14 5.98 -1.28
N TRP A 78 0.97 6.33 -0.62
CA TRP A 78 0.92 7.05 0.66
C TRP A 78 0.25 8.42 0.53
N LYS A 79 0.65 9.23 -0.46
CA LYS A 79 0.05 10.56 -0.68
C LYS A 79 -1.45 10.45 -0.95
N LEU A 80 -1.86 9.46 -1.75
CA LEU A 80 -3.26 9.16 -2.01
C LEU A 80 -3.98 8.78 -0.71
N PHE A 81 -3.46 7.81 0.04
CA PHE A 81 -4.03 7.41 1.33
C PHE A 81 -4.18 8.59 2.28
N LYS A 82 -3.14 9.43 2.42
CA LYS A 82 -3.17 10.61 3.29
C LYS A 82 -4.27 11.58 2.87
N LYS A 83 -4.38 11.88 1.56
CA LYS A 83 -5.41 12.78 1.00
C LYS A 83 -6.82 12.29 1.33
N TYR A 84 -7.03 10.97 1.27
CA TYR A 84 -8.34 10.36 1.47
C TYR A 84 -8.56 9.83 2.90
N SER A 85 -7.62 10.03 3.83
CA SER A 85 -7.64 9.45 5.19
C SER A 85 -8.84 9.85 6.09
N ALA A 86 -9.66 10.78 5.64
CA ALA A 86 -10.94 11.14 6.22
C ALA A 86 -12.09 10.75 5.27
N PRO A 87 -12.43 9.45 5.13
CA PRO A 87 -13.53 9.04 4.28
C PRO A 87 -14.87 9.56 4.77
N ASN A 88 -15.75 9.87 3.82
CA ASN A 88 -17.13 10.30 4.03
C ASN A 88 -18.10 9.46 3.17
N ASP A 89 -19.38 9.83 3.21
CA ASP A 89 -20.47 9.05 2.61
C ASP A 89 -20.83 9.47 1.19
N THR A 90 -20.12 10.44 0.61
CA THR A 90 -20.55 11.04 -0.65
C THR A 90 -20.00 10.26 -1.84
N GLU A 91 -20.80 10.14 -2.90
CA GLU A 91 -20.37 9.46 -4.12
C GLU A 91 -19.16 10.17 -4.76
N GLU A 92 -19.10 11.51 -4.66
CA GLU A 92 -17.99 12.31 -5.20
C GLU A 92 -16.66 11.93 -4.56
N TYR A 93 -16.65 11.62 -3.27
CA TYR A 93 -15.45 11.16 -2.58
C TYR A 93 -14.97 9.82 -3.13
N TRP A 94 -15.86 8.83 -3.24
CA TRP A 94 -15.50 7.47 -3.67
C TRP A 94 -15.15 7.43 -5.16
N ASN A 95 -15.89 8.14 -6.00
CA ASN A 95 -15.58 8.28 -7.43
C ASN A 95 -14.22 8.95 -7.62
N GLY A 96 -13.95 10.04 -6.91
CA GLY A 96 -12.64 10.70 -6.98
C GLY A 96 -11.47 9.82 -6.52
N LEU A 97 -11.68 8.97 -5.51
CA LEU A 97 -10.68 8.00 -5.06
C LEU A 97 -10.41 6.95 -6.14
N VAL A 98 -11.46 6.34 -6.69
CA VAL A 98 -11.37 5.31 -7.74
C VAL A 98 -10.70 5.87 -9.00
N ASP A 99 -11.02 7.10 -9.39
CA ASP A 99 -10.41 7.77 -10.54
C ASP A 99 -8.90 7.97 -10.35
N MET A 100 -8.46 8.41 -9.16
CA MET A 100 -7.03 8.56 -8.87
C MET A 100 -6.30 7.21 -8.81
N ILE A 101 -6.93 6.18 -8.25
CA ILE A 101 -6.40 4.81 -8.29
C ILE A 101 -6.26 4.33 -9.74
N GLY A 102 -7.28 4.54 -10.57
CA GLY A 102 -7.29 4.15 -11.97
C GLY A 102 -6.21 4.86 -12.79
N ALA A 103 -6.04 6.17 -12.59
CA ALA A 103 -5.00 6.96 -13.23
C ALA A 103 -3.60 6.48 -12.84
N MET A 104 -3.35 6.30 -11.54
CA MET A 104 -2.03 5.89 -11.06
C MET A 104 -1.71 4.44 -11.42
N SER A 105 -2.69 3.53 -11.40
CA SER A 105 -2.50 2.15 -11.87
C SER A 105 -2.07 2.13 -13.34
N LYS A 106 -2.70 2.95 -14.19
CA LYS A 106 -2.35 3.06 -15.62
C LYS A 106 -0.94 3.61 -15.84
N GLU A 107 -0.51 4.60 -15.06
CA GLU A 107 0.85 5.18 -15.13
C GLU A 107 1.95 4.13 -14.97
N TYR A 108 1.73 3.14 -14.10
CA TYR A 108 2.66 2.02 -13.87
C TYR A 108 2.29 0.74 -14.62
N GLY A 109 1.56 0.88 -15.75
CA GLY A 109 1.25 -0.21 -16.67
C GLY A 109 0.34 -1.29 -16.09
N ASN A 110 -0.45 -0.97 -15.05
CA ASN A 110 -1.30 -1.91 -14.32
C ASN A 110 -0.55 -3.16 -13.85
N CYS A 111 0.73 -3.02 -13.48
CA CYS A 111 1.50 -4.15 -12.99
C CYS A 111 0.96 -4.66 -11.64
N SER A 112 1.14 -5.95 -11.36
CA SER A 112 0.63 -6.56 -10.13
C SER A 112 1.05 -5.82 -8.84
N PHE A 113 2.27 -5.27 -8.80
CA PHE A 113 2.76 -4.48 -7.67
C PHE A 113 1.86 -3.27 -7.36
N ILE A 114 1.60 -2.42 -8.37
CA ILE A 114 0.80 -1.21 -8.17
C ILE A 114 -0.67 -1.56 -7.90
N SER A 115 -1.22 -2.57 -8.58
CA SER A 115 -2.60 -2.99 -8.36
C SER A 115 -2.81 -3.51 -6.95
N ASN A 116 -1.89 -4.33 -6.43
CA ASN A 116 -1.95 -4.81 -5.06
C ASN A 116 -1.83 -3.68 -4.04
N LEU A 117 -0.96 -2.70 -4.31
CA LEU A 117 -0.74 -1.56 -3.42
C LEU A 117 -1.95 -0.62 -3.38
N LEU A 118 -2.62 -0.39 -4.50
CA LEU A 118 -3.74 0.54 -4.56
C LEU A 118 -5.06 -0.08 -4.15
N ILE A 119 -5.33 -1.30 -4.60
CA ILE A 119 -6.60 -1.96 -4.33
C ILE A 119 -6.55 -2.57 -2.93
N HIS A 120 -5.67 -3.55 -2.71
CA HIS A 120 -5.71 -4.39 -1.51
C HIS A 120 -5.15 -3.72 -0.24
N VAL A 121 -4.37 -2.66 -0.41
CA VAL A 121 -3.86 -1.87 0.72
C VAL A 121 -4.59 -0.55 0.83
N THR A 122 -4.58 0.29 -0.21
CA THR A 122 -5.04 1.68 -0.08
C THR A 122 -6.56 1.79 -0.04
N LEU A 123 -7.26 1.28 -1.05
CA LEU A 123 -8.72 1.34 -1.13
C LEU A 123 -9.37 0.56 0.02
N GLU A 124 -8.98 -0.70 0.21
CA GLU A 124 -9.57 -1.54 1.25
C GLU A 124 -9.33 -0.99 2.67
N GLU A 125 -8.21 -0.30 2.94
CA GLU A 125 -8.01 0.34 4.24
C GLU A 125 -8.92 1.56 4.43
N LEU A 126 -9.09 2.37 3.39
CA LEU A 126 -10.00 3.52 3.44
C LEU A 126 -11.45 3.07 3.64
N GLU A 127 -11.88 2.00 2.97
CA GLU A 127 -13.17 1.36 3.21
C GLU A 127 -13.29 0.83 4.64
N ARG A 128 -12.26 0.16 5.17
CA ARG A 128 -12.28 -0.34 6.55
C ARG A 128 -12.41 0.81 7.55
N ILE A 129 -11.65 1.89 7.38
CA ILE A 129 -11.72 3.08 8.23
C ILE A 129 -13.13 3.67 8.18
N TRP A 130 -13.69 3.83 6.98
CA TRP A 130 -15.05 4.33 6.78
C TRP A 130 -16.09 3.46 7.51
N ARG A 131 -16.09 2.14 7.27
CA ARG A 131 -17.02 1.20 7.93
C ARG A 131 -16.87 1.19 9.44
N THR A 132 -15.65 1.36 9.95
CA THR A 132 -15.39 1.41 11.39
C THR A 132 -15.97 2.67 12.02
N ARG A 133 -15.89 3.83 11.34
CA ARG A 133 -16.45 5.10 11.82
C ARG A 133 -17.97 5.14 11.76
N LYS A 134 -18.59 4.50 10.76
CA LYS A 134 -20.06 4.36 10.68
C LYS A 134 -20.69 3.47 11.74
N LYS A 135 -19.92 2.54 12.31
CA LYS A 135 -20.39 1.61 13.34
C LYS A 135 -20.35 2.22 14.76
N ILE A 136 -20.08 3.53 14.86
CA ILE A 136 -20.14 4.32 16.09
C ILE A 136 -21.44 5.12 16.07
#